data_AF-A0A2V9PW94-F1
#
_entry.id   AF-A0A2V9PW94-F1
#
_cell.length_a   1.000
_cell.length_b   1.000
_cell.length_c   1.000
_cell.angle_alpha   90.00
_cell.angle_beta   90.00
_cell.angle_gamma   90.00
#
_symmetry.space_group_name_H-M   'P 1'
#
loop_
_entity.id
_entity.type
_entity.pdbx_description
1 polymer ?
#
loop_
_entity_poly.entity_id
_entity_poly.type
_entity_poly.pdbx_seq_one_letter_code
_entity_poly.pdbx_strand_id
1 'polypeptide(L)'
;MSCILPSIRTSVGSIGREVIETKSGSLDILLSVAGKPLTGSQASDEAERILRFSHSPEDQRKAEQARRKDAEQCNVLLRMIPDAFVFEYAGESGTLTRVTFKPNPRFRPPSREGKVLQQMVGEMWVDARQKRLASINGQLINEVKFGGGLLGHLEKGGQFTVQRAELAPGVWEVTDIVYGTTS
;
A
#
# COMPACT_ATOMS: atom_id res chain seq x y z
N MET A 1 5.97 11.95 -3.28
CA MET A 1 5.92 10.62 -2.65
C MET A 1 5.41 9.67 -3.70
N SER A 2 6.28 8.78 -4.19
CA SER A 2 5.83 7.70 -5.07
C SER A 2 5.12 6.68 -4.19
N CYS A 3 3.85 6.35 -4.45
CA CYS A 3 3.18 5.20 -3.81
C CYS A 3 3.66 3.90 -4.49
N ILE A 4 4.96 3.81 -4.79
CA ILE A 4 5.60 2.61 -5.34
C ILE A 4 5.90 1.69 -4.16
N LEU A 5 5.53 0.43 -4.33
CA LEU A 5 5.76 -0.66 -3.40
C LEU A 5 7.19 -1.18 -3.67
N PRO A 6 8.16 -1.00 -2.77
CA PRO A 6 9.45 -1.67 -2.85
C PRO A 6 9.32 -3.13 -2.41
N SER A 7 10.30 -3.93 -2.83
CA SER A 7 10.42 -5.36 -2.59
C SER A 7 10.13 -5.78 -1.14
N ILE A 8 9.10 -6.61 -0.97
CA ILE A 8 8.62 -7.13 0.31
C ILE A 8 9.35 -8.42 0.67
N ARG A 9 9.82 -8.55 1.93
CA ARG A 9 10.22 -9.85 2.49
C ARG A 9 8.99 -10.74 2.68
N THR A 10 9.10 -11.97 2.21
CA THR A 10 8.03 -12.96 2.16
C THR A 10 7.52 -13.33 3.56
N SER A 11 6.27 -12.99 3.84
CA SER A 11 5.48 -13.58 4.92
C SER A 11 4.44 -14.55 4.35
N VAL A 12 3.95 -15.48 5.16
CA VAL A 12 2.93 -16.45 4.72
C VAL A 12 1.67 -15.67 4.33
N GLY A 13 1.28 -15.72 3.05
CA GLY A 13 0.18 -14.93 2.47
C GLY A 13 0.62 -13.70 1.67
N SER A 14 1.91 -13.33 1.64
CA SER A 14 2.40 -12.17 0.88
C SER A 14 2.63 -12.49 -0.60
N ILE A 15 2.36 -11.52 -1.47
CA ILE A 15 2.82 -11.51 -2.86
C ILE A 15 4.11 -10.67 -2.90
N GLY A 16 5.23 -11.27 -3.31
CA GLY A 16 6.48 -10.54 -3.51
C GLY A 16 6.55 -9.96 -4.91
N ARG A 17 6.81 -8.66 -5.02
CA ARG A 17 7.03 -7.96 -6.30
C ARG A 17 8.29 -7.13 -6.25
N GLU A 18 8.95 -7.00 -7.38
CA GLU A 18 10.05 -6.05 -7.61
C GLU A 18 9.63 -5.05 -8.67
N VAL A 19 9.92 -3.76 -8.46
CA VAL A 19 9.64 -2.72 -9.45
C VAL A 19 10.96 -2.26 -10.04
N ILE A 20 11.14 -2.46 -11.34
CA ILE A 20 12.31 -2.01 -12.07
C ILE A 20 11.94 -0.77 -12.88
N GLU A 21 12.59 0.35 -12.58
CA GLU A 21 12.46 1.57 -13.40
C GLU A 21 13.20 1.39 -14.73
N THR A 22 12.50 1.59 -15.85
CA THR A 22 13.09 1.57 -17.19
C THR A 22 12.91 2.94 -17.87
N LYS A 23 13.64 3.17 -18.96
CA LYS A 23 13.49 4.40 -19.76
C LYS A 23 12.08 4.61 -20.31
N SER A 24 11.30 3.53 -20.43
CA SER A 24 9.94 3.54 -20.98
C SER A 24 8.86 3.45 -19.89
N GLY A 25 9.22 3.61 -18.61
CA GLY A 25 8.36 3.45 -17.45
C GLY A 25 8.79 2.27 -16.56
N SER A 26 8.14 2.09 -15.43
CA SER A 26 8.50 1.00 -14.49
C SER A 26 7.85 -0.33 -14.88
N LEU A 27 8.49 -1.45 -14.55
CA LEU A 27 7.97 -2.81 -14.73
C LEU A 27 7.89 -3.49 -13.37
N ASP A 28 6.69 -3.96 -13.02
CA ASP A 28 6.51 -4.82 -11.85
C ASP A 28 6.83 -6.26 -12.25
N ILE A 29 7.64 -6.96 -11.46
CA ILE A 29 8.04 -8.35 -11.63
C ILE A 29 7.51 -9.15 -10.45
N LEU A 30 6.77 -10.21 -10.73
CA LEU A 30 6.28 -11.13 -9.70
C LEU A 30 7.40 -12.09 -9.26
N LEU A 31 7.73 -12.08 -7.97
CA LEU A 31 8.79 -12.94 -7.40
C LEU A 31 8.23 -14.13 -6.62
N SER A 32 7.07 -13.96 -5.98
CA SER A 32 6.47 -15.01 -5.14
C SER A 32 4.96 -14.86 -5.01
N VAL A 33 4.30 -16.00 -4.78
CA VAL A 33 2.85 -16.09 -4.50
C VAL A 33 2.67 -16.87 -3.20
N ALA A 34 1.87 -16.32 -2.28
CA ALA A 34 1.65 -16.89 -0.95
C ALA A 34 2.95 -17.18 -0.17
N GLY A 35 3.94 -16.28 -0.29
CA GLY A 35 5.25 -16.41 0.36
C GLY A 35 6.17 -17.47 -0.26
N LYS A 36 5.75 -18.16 -1.33
CA LYS A 36 6.55 -19.19 -2.03
C LYS A 36 7.07 -18.65 -3.36
N PRO A 37 8.32 -18.95 -3.76
CA PRO A 37 8.83 -18.64 -5.08
C PRO A 37 7.90 -19.17 -6.18
N LEU A 38 7.92 -18.51 -7.35
CA LEU A 38 7.13 -18.96 -8.49
C LEU A 38 7.43 -20.41 -8.87
N THR A 39 6.36 -21.17 -9.11
CA THR A 39 6.47 -22.49 -9.76
C THR A 39 6.91 -22.35 -11.21
N GLY A 40 7.38 -23.43 -11.83
CA GLY A 40 7.87 -23.39 -13.21
C GLY A 40 6.86 -22.82 -14.22
N SER A 41 5.57 -23.16 -14.09
CA SER A 41 4.53 -22.60 -14.96
C SER A 41 4.33 -21.10 -14.70
N GLN A 42 4.24 -20.67 -13.44
CA GLN A 42 4.07 -19.27 -13.08
C GLN A 42 5.25 -18.40 -13.53
N ALA A 43 6.47 -18.92 -13.42
CA ALA A 43 7.66 -18.22 -13.91
C ALA A 43 7.64 -18.07 -15.44
N SER A 44 7.16 -19.08 -16.17
CA SER A 44 7.00 -19.00 -17.62
C SER A 44 5.93 -17.98 -18.03
N ASP A 45 4.77 -17.99 -17.37
CA ASP A 45 3.70 -17.03 -17.62
C ASP A 45 4.16 -15.59 -17.35
N GLU A 46 4.92 -15.40 -16.26
CA GLU A 46 5.48 -14.10 -15.91
C GLU A 46 6.53 -13.63 -16.92
N ALA A 47 7.40 -14.53 -17.39
CA ALA A 47 8.38 -14.20 -18.43
C ALA A 47 7.70 -13.79 -19.74
N GLU A 48 6.63 -14.50 -20.14
CA GLU A 48 5.86 -14.13 -21.33
C GLU A 48 5.17 -12.77 -21.18
N ARG A 49 4.61 -12.49 -20.00
CA ARG A 49 4.01 -11.18 -19.69
C ARG A 49 5.04 -10.06 -19.79
N ILE A 50 6.24 -10.26 -19.23
CA ILE A 50 7.34 -9.29 -19.27
C ILE A 50 7.75 -9.03 -20.72
N LEU A 51 7.92 -10.07 -21.54
CA LEU A 51 8.27 -9.93 -22.96
C LEU A 51 7.20 -9.19 -23.75
N ARG A 52 5.92 -9.54 -23.57
CA ARG A 52 4.80 -8.82 -24.20
C ARG A 52 4.80 -7.34 -23.82
N PHE A 53 5.02 -7.04 -22.54
CA PHE A 53 5.10 -5.66 -22.05
C PHE A 53 6.30 -4.91 -22.64
N SER A 54 7.48 -5.53 -22.75
CA SER A 54 8.66 -4.86 -23.32
C SER A 54 8.50 -4.51 -24.80
N HIS A 55 7.67 -5.26 -25.53
CA HIS A 55 7.41 -5.05 -26.96
C HIS A 55 6.16 -4.21 -27.26
N SER A 56 5.41 -3.77 -26.26
CA SER A 56 4.14 -3.04 -26.44
C SER A 56 4.21 -1.63 -25.83
N PRO A 57 4.52 -0.59 -26.63
CA PRO A 57 4.48 0.80 -26.18
C PRO A 57 3.11 1.24 -25.66
N GLU A 58 2.03 0.67 -26.21
CA GLU A 58 0.67 0.96 -25.74
C GLU A 58 0.43 0.45 -24.32
N ASP A 59 0.88 -0.75 -24.00
CA ASP A 59 0.73 -1.33 -22.67
C ASP A 59 1.62 -0.59 -21.65
N GLN A 60 2.82 -0.19 -22.04
CA GLN A 60 3.69 0.69 -21.24
C GLN A 60 2.99 2.03 -20.93
N ARG A 61 2.41 2.67 -21.94
CA ARG A 61 1.67 3.93 -21.76
C ARG A 61 0.44 3.76 -20.88
N LYS A 62 -0.33 2.68 -21.04
CA LYS A 62 -1.50 2.36 -20.21
C LYS A 62 -1.08 2.13 -18.75
N ALA A 63 -0.01 1.37 -18.52
CA ALA A 63 0.51 1.10 -17.18
C ALA A 63 0.97 2.39 -16.49
N GLU A 64 1.71 3.25 -17.19
CA GLU A 64 2.14 4.55 -16.66
C GLU A 64 0.95 5.47 -16.35
N GLN A 65 -0.06 5.51 -17.22
CA GLN A 65 -1.29 6.27 -16.96
C GLN A 65 -2.06 5.73 -15.74
N ALA A 66 -2.15 4.41 -15.61
CA ALA A 66 -2.75 3.79 -14.44
C ALA A 66 -2.00 4.16 -13.16
N ARG A 67 -0.65 4.08 -13.16
CA ARG A 67 0.18 4.47 -12.01
C ARG A 67 0.01 5.94 -11.64
N ARG A 68 -0.02 6.85 -12.62
CA ARG A 68 -0.24 8.27 -12.35
C ARG A 68 -1.60 8.50 -11.71
N LYS A 69 -2.64 7.88 -12.25
CA LYS A 69 -4.00 7.95 -11.68
C LYS A 69 -4.04 7.38 -10.26
N ASP A 70 -3.39 6.24 -10.02
CA ASP A 70 -3.30 5.64 -8.68
C ASP A 70 -2.53 6.56 -7.71
N ALA A 71 -1.43 7.17 -8.15
CA ALA A 71 -0.67 8.12 -7.33
C ALA A 71 -1.48 9.39 -7.00
N GLU A 72 -2.25 9.91 -7.96
CA GLU A 72 -3.18 11.03 -7.74
C GLU A 72 -4.25 10.66 -6.72
N GLN A 73 -4.88 9.49 -6.86
CA GLN A 73 -5.86 8.98 -5.89
C GLN A 73 -5.25 8.78 -4.50
N CYS A 74 -4.03 8.26 -4.43
CA CYS A 74 -3.25 8.09 -3.20
C CYS A 74 -3.06 9.44 -2.49
N ASN A 75 -2.64 10.46 -3.24
CA ASN A 75 -2.43 11.80 -2.72
C ASN A 75 -3.72 12.45 -2.22
N VAL A 76 -4.85 12.24 -2.91
CA VAL A 76 -6.16 12.73 -2.46
C VAL A 76 -6.57 12.08 -1.14
N LEU A 77 -6.42 10.76 -1.01
CA LEU A 77 -6.70 10.03 0.24
C LEU A 77 -5.83 10.51 1.41
N LEU A 78 -4.52 10.64 1.19
CA LEU A 78 -3.58 11.09 2.23
C LEU A 78 -3.92 12.48 2.78
N ARG A 79 -4.39 13.39 1.91
CA ARG A 79 -4.82 14.74 2.32
C ARG A 79 -6.06 14.74 3.21
N MET A 80 -6.90 13.70 3.14
CA MET A 80 -8.11 13.58 3.95
C MET A 80 -7.86 12.98 5.33
N ILE A 81 -6.73 12.29 5.54
CA ILE A 81 -6.42 11.58 6.80
C ILE A 81 -6.57 12.45 8.05
N PRO A 82 -6.03 13.69 8.10
CA PRO A 82 -6.13 14.52 9.30
C PRO A 82 -7.57 14.85 9.72
N ASP A 83 -8.48 15.01 8.75
CA ASP A 83 -9.89 15.31 9.00
C ASP A 83 -10.74 14.05 9.19
N ALA A 84 -10.32 12.95 8.55
CA ALA A 84 -11.06 11.70 8.52
C ALA A 84 -10.95 10.88 9.80
N PHE A 85 -9.93 11.12 10.62
CA PHE A 85 -9.67 10.35 11.83
C PHE A 85 -9.59 11.21 13.08
N VAL A 86 -10.02 10.62 14.19
CA VAL A 86 -9.67 11.07 15.53
C VAL A 86 -8.47 10.27 15.98
N PHE A 87 -7.41 10.97 16.39
CA PHE A 87 -6.16 10.38 16.84
C PHE A 87 -6.06 10.42 18.35
N GLU A 88 -5.60 9.33 18.95
CA GLU A 88 -5.35 9.23 20.38
C GLU A 88 -3.94 8.69 20.63
N TYR A 89 -3.19 9.38 21.48
CA TYR A 89 -1.88 8.94 21.91
C TYR A 89 -1.98 7.60 22.63
N ALA A 90 -1.13 6.64 22.25
CA ALA A 90 -1.17 5.27 22.74
C ALA A 90 0.18 4.77 23.28
N GLY A 91 1.11 5.69 23.54
CA GLY A 91 2.43 5.40 24.13
C GLY A 91 3.60 5.77 23.22
N GLU A 92 4.80 5.44 23.68
CA GLU A 92 6.06 5.72 23.00
C GLU A 92 7.03 4.55 23.19
N SER A 93 7.95 4.40 22.23
CA SER A 93 9.07 3.46 22.29
C SER A 93 10.28 4.08 21.59
N GLY A 94 11.28 4.49 22.36
CA GLY A 94 12.45 5.18 21.81
C GLY A 94 12.08 6.52 21.17
N THR A 95 12.35 6.69 19.88
CA THR A 95 11.96 7.89 19.10
C THR A 95 10.59 7.79 18.45
N LEU A 96 9.92 6.63 18.56
CA LEU A 96 8.64 6.37 17.92
C LEU A 96 7.49 6.62 18.89
N THR A 97 6.50 7.36 18.42
CA THR A 97 5.23 7.59 19.11
C THR A 97 4.16 6.69 18.51
N ARG A 98 3.43 5.96 19.36
CA ARG A 98 2.26 5.18 18.98
C ARG A 98 1.01 6.04 19.05
N VAL A 99 0.22 6.01 17.99
CA VAL A 99 -1.05 6.72 17.89
C VAL A 99 -2.11 5.75 17.37
N THR A 100 -3.24 5.67 18.07
CA THR A 100 -4.43 4.98 17.55
C THR A 100 -5.28 5.96 16.74
N PHE A 101 -5.98 5.45 15.74
CA PHE A 101 -6.88 6.25 14.93
C PHE A 101 -8.21 5.53 14.74
N LYS A 102 -9.29 6.31 14.77
CA LYS A 102 -10.66 5.85 14.57
C LYS A 102 -11.42 6.85 13.69
N PRO A 103 -12.40 6.41 12.88
CA PRO A 103 -13.13 7.30 12.00
C PRO A 103 -13.72 8.48 12.75
N ASN A 104 -13.53 9.69 12.25
CA ASN A 104 -14.19 10.88 12.75
C ASN A 104 -15.67 10.87 12.34
N PRO A 105 -16.64 10.77 13.26
CA PRO A 105 -18.06 10.72 12.92
C PRO A 105 -18.58 11.96 12.18
N ARG A 106 -17.87 13.09 12.31
CA ARG A 106 -18.20 14.35 11.64
C ARG A 106 -17.61 14.45 10.24
N PHE A 107 -16.68 13.56 9.87
CA PHE A 107 -16.09 13.56 8.53
C PHE A 107 -17.14 13.23 7.47
N ARG A 108 -17.17 14.04 6.41
CA ARG A 108 -18.03 13.85 5.24
C ARG A 108 -17.11 13.66 4.03
N PRO A 109 -16.93 12.41 3.55
CA PRO A 109 -16.00 12.15 2.47
C PRO A 109 -16.49 12.83 1.19
N PRO A 110 -15.64 13.60 0.49
CA PRO A 110 -15.99 14.29 -0.74
C PRO A 110 -16.08 13.33 -1.95
N SER A 111 -15.63 12.08 -1.79
CA SER A 111 -15.64 11.07 -2.86
C SER A 111 -16.00 9.68 -2.34
N ARG A 112 -16.27 8.76 -3.27
CA ARG A 112 -16.57 7.35 -2.93
C ARG A 112 -15.36 6.67 -2.29
N GLU A 113 -14.17 6.97 -2.78
CA GLU A 113 -12.90 6.46 -2.28
C GLU A 113 -12.68 6.92 -0.83
N GLY A 114 -12.99 8.19 -0.51
CA GLY A 114 -12.90 8.71 0.85
C GLY A 114 -13.80 7.99 1.86
N LYS A 115 -14.86 7.29 1.41
CA LYS A 115 -15.70 6.48 2.31
C LYS A 115 -14.94 5.34 2.97
N VAL A 116 -13.83 4.87 2.38
CA VAL A 116 -12.99 3.84 3.00
C VAL A 116 -12.44 4.31 4.35
N LEU A 117 -12.12 5.60 4.48
CA LEU A 117 -11.58 6.17 5.71
C LEU A 117 -12.62 6.16 6.85
N GLN A 118 -13.92 6.18 6.52
CA GLN A 118 -14.98 6.04 7.52
C GLN A 118 -15.13 4.62 8.06
N GLN A 119 -14.53 3.64 7.40
CA GLN A 119 -14.61 2.23 7.76
C GLN A 119 -13.29 1.68 8.26
N MET A 120 -12.30 2.54 8.57
CA MET A 120 -10.94 2.11 8.91
C MET A 120 -10.60 2.49 10.36
N VAL A 121 -10.13 1.52 11.13
CA VAL A 121 -9.59 1.73 12.48
C VAL A 121 -8.21 1.13 12.55
N GLY A 122 -7.39 1.60 13.48
CA GLY A 122 -6.10 0.98 13.70
C GLY A 122 -5.14 1.82 14.51
N GLU A 123 -3.87 1.58 14.27
CA GLU A 123 -2.79 2.27 14.93
C GLU A 123 -1.60 2.51 14.00
N MET A 124 -0.79 3.49 14.35
CA MET A 124 0.44 3.80 13.65
C MET A 124 1.55 4.14 14.62
N TRP A 125 2.77 3.87 14.17
CA TRP A 125 4.00 4.33 14.79
C TRP A 125 4.61 5.42 13.93
N VAL A 126 4.89 6.57 14.53
CA VAL A 126 5.48 7.72 13.86
C VAL A 126 6.78 8.13 14.54
N ASP A 127 7.82 8.39 13.78
CA ASP A 127 8.98 9.13 14.28
C ASP A 127 8.59 10.61 14.32
N ALA A 128 8.35 11.13 15.53
CA ALA A 128 7.87 12.49 15.72
C ALA A 128 8.93 13.54 15.34
N ARG A 129 10.23 13.20 15.41
CA ARG A 129 11.34 14.11 15.09
C ARG A 129 11.47 14.29 13.58
N GLN A 130 11.44 13.17 12.85
CA GLN A 130 11.54 13.18 11.39
C GLN A 130 10.20 13.44 10.69
N LYS A 131 9.08 13.37 11.44
CA LYS A 131 7.71 13.42 10.90
C LYS A 131 7.50 12.32 9.86
N ARG A 132 7.91 11.10 10.19
CA ARG A 132 7.87 9.92 9.31
C ARG A 132 7.00 8.82 9.90
N LEU A 133 6.25 8.15 9.04
CA LEU A 133 5.49 6.95 9.41
C LEU A 133 6.45 5.76 9.41
N ALA A 134 6.59 5.11 10.56
CA ALA A 134 7.37 3.88 10.69
C ALA A 134 6.50 2.65 10.46
N SER A 135 5.26 2.64 10.96
CA SER A 135 4.33 1.58 10.63
C SER A 135 2.88 2.01 10.77
N ILE A 136 2.01 1.31 10.06
CA ILE A 136 0.56 1.44 10.20
C ILE A 136 -0.05 0.05 10.16
N ASN A 137 -0.92 -0.24 11.12
CA ASN A 137 -1.80 -1.40 11.12
C ASN A 137 -3.24 -0.87 11.07
N GLY A 138 -4.03 -1.36 10.13
CA GLY A 138 -5.42 -0.96 9.96
C GLY A 138 -6.32 -2.15 9.70
N GLN A 139 -7.57 -2.02 10.13
CA GLN A 139 -8.63 -2.98 9.89
C GLN A 139 -9.86 -2.26 9.33
N LEU A 140 -10.52 -2.92 8.37
CA LEU A 140 -11.83 -2.49 7.89
C LEU A 140 -12.96 -3.00 8.81
N ILE A 141 -13.73 -2.07 9.38
CA ILE A 141 -14.90 -2.36 10.21
C ILE A 141 -16.03 -2.96 9.35
N ASN A 142 -16.17 -2.49 8.10
CA ASN A 142 -17.18 -2.95 7.15
C ASN A 142 -16.58 -3.20 5.76
N GLU A 143 -17.29 -3.96 4.93
CA GLU A 143 -16.91 -4.17 3.53
C GLU A 143 -16.89 -2.84 2.78
N VAL A 144 -15.81 -2.59 2.04
CA VAL A 144 -15.73 -1.45 1.13
C VAL A 144 -15.47 -1.97 -0.28
N LYS A 145 -16.44 -1.78 -1.17
CA LYS A 145 -16.27 -2.12 -2.58
C LYS A 145 -15.41 -1.07 -3.27
N PHE A 146 -14.14 -1.41 -3.48
CA PHE A 146 -13.21 -0.63 -4.29
C PHE A 146 -13.64 -0.64 -5.76
N GLY A 147 -13.81 0.55 -6.33
CA GLY A 147 -13.97 0.71 -7.77
C GLY A 147 -12.58 0.74 -8.43
N GLY A 148 -12.02 -0.42 -8.74
CA GLY A 148 -10.80 -0.63 -9.55
C GLY A 148 -9.72 0.47 -9.50
N GLY A 149 -8.74 0.33 -8.60
CA GLY A 149 -7.57 1.20 -8.46
C GLY A 149 -6.96 1.17 -7.04
N LEU A 150 -5.68 1.54 -6.93
CA LEU A 150 -4.76 1.70 -5.77
C LEU A 150 -4.80 0.72 -4.57
N LEU A 151 -5.97 0.35 -4.07
CA LEU A 151 -6.12 -0.38 -2.80
C LEU A 151 -6.48 -1.86 -2.97
N GLY A 152 -6.64 -2.32 -4.21
CA GLY A 152 -7.10 -3.68 -4.48
C GLY A 152 -8.45 -3.96 -3.80
N HIS A 153 -8.88 -5.21 -3.78
CA HIS A 153 -10.11 -5.61 -3.11
C HIS A 153 -9.78 -6.00 -1.66
N LEU A 154 -9.85 -5.05 -0.71
CA LEU A 154 -9.85 -5.43 0.72
C LEU A 154 -11.27 -5.86 1.12
N GLU A 155 -11.43 -7.14 1.45
CA GLU A 155 -12.68 -7.71 1.93
C GLU A 155 -13.01 -7.24 3.36
N LYS A 156 -14.26 -7.47 3.78
CA LYS A 156 -14.74 -7.16 5.14
C LYS A 156 -13.83 -7.81 6.19
N GLY A 157 -13.46 -7.07 7.23
CA GLY A 157 -12.55 -7.57 8.27
C GLY A 157 -11.11 -7.76 7.79
N GLY A 158 -10.81 -7.30 6.56
CA GLY A 158 -9.47 -7.23 6.01
C GLY A 158 -8.58 -6.35 6.89
N GLN A 159 -7.43 -6.88 7.21
CA GLN A 159 -6.37 -6.19 7.93
C GLN A 159 -5.23 -5.92 6.97
N PHE A 160 -4.58 -4.77 7.15
CA PHE A 160 -3.34 -4.47 6.47
C PHE A 160 -2.32 -3.97 7.48
N THR A 161 -1.07 -4.34 7.27
CA THR A 161 0.08 -3.77 7.96
C THR A 161 1.06 -3.28 6.92
N VAL A 162 1.54 -2.05 7.07
CA VAL A 162 2.65 -1.51 6.28
C VAL A 162 3.75 -1.10 7.24
N GLN A 163 4.96 -1.58 6.99
CA GLN A 163 6.17 -1.18 7.70
C GLN A 163 7.04 -0.34 6.78
N ARG A 164 7.68 0.67 7.35
CA ARG A 164 8.65 1.53 6.69
C ARG A 164 9.89 1.66 7.55
N ALA A 165 11.05 1.67 6.90
CA ALA A 165 12.32 1.88 7.56
C ALA A 165 13.14 2.95 6.82
N GLU A 166 13.97 3.64 7.58
CA GLU A 166 14.98 4.54 7.04
C GLU A 166 16.14 3.72 6.45
N LEU A 167 16.21 3.62 5.12
CA LEU A 167 17.26 2.87 4.43
C LEU A 167 18.53 3.70 4.18
N ALA A 168 18.37 5.02 4.17
CA ALA A 168 19.45 6.01 4.12
C ALA A 168 18.96 7.30 4.81
N PRO A 169 19.86 8.22 5.24
CA PRO A 169 19.45 9.44 5.95
C PRO A 169 18.34 10.22 5.23
N GLY A 170 17.17 10.32 5.87
CA GLY A 170 15.96 10.98 5.37
C GLY A 170 15.13 10.19 4.35
N VAL A 171 15.62 9.02 3.91
CA VAL A 171 15.01 8.14 2.90
C VAL A 171 14.30 6.99 3.60
N TRP A 172 12.96 7.09 3.67
CA TRP A 172 12.10 6.09 4.27
C TRP A 172 11.36 5.32 3.18
N GLU A 173 11.61 4.02 3.12
CA GLU A 173 10.99 3.12 2.15
C GLU A 173 10.09 2.11 2.86
N VAL A 174 9.08 1.62 2.13
CA VAL A 174 8.27 0.49 2.60
C VAL A 174 9.13 -0.77 2.55
N THR A 175 9.20 -1.49 3.66
CA THR A 175 9.97 -2.74 3.76
C THR A 175 9.07 -3.97 3.77
N ASP A 176 7.86 -3.85 4.30
CA ASP A 176 6.94 -4.96 4.43
C ASP A 176 5.49 -4.51 4.29
N ILE A 177 4.70 -5.32 3.60
CA ILE A 177 3.26 -5.20 3.56
C ILE A 177 2.64 -6.57 3.77
N VAL A 178 1.72 -6.63 4.73
CA VAL A 178 0.98 -7.84 5.05
C VAL A 178 -0.50 -7.54 4.93
N TYR A 179 -1.22 -8.40 4.22
CA TYR A 179 -2.68 -8.38 4.15
C TYR A 179 -3.21 -9.66 4.79
N GLY A 180 -4.28 -9.55 5.57
CA GLY A 180 -4.95 -10.69 6.19
C GLY A 180 -6.46 -10.56 6.10
N THR A 181 -7.16 -11.68 6.02
CA THR A 181 -8.61 -11.76 6.23
C THR A 181 -8.86 -12.40 7.58
N THR A 182 -9.87 -11.92 8.31
CA THR A 182 -10.37 -12.64 9.48
C THR A 182 -11.29 -13.74 8.92
N SER A 183 -10.91 -15.02 9.10
CA SER A 183 -11.75 -16.17 8.71
C SER A 183 -13.09 -16.19 9.42
#